data_AF-A0A2G9N3J8-F1
#
_entry.id   AF-A0A2G9N3J8-F1
#
_cell.length_a   1.000
_cell.length_b   1.000
_cell.length_c   1.000
_cell.angle_alpha   90.00
_cell.angle_beta   90.00
_cell.angle_gamma   90.00
#
_symmetry.space_group_name_H-M   'P 1'
#
loop_
_entity.id
_entity.type
_entity.pdbx_description
1 polymer ?
#
loop_
_entity_poly.entity_id
_entity_poly.type
_entity_poly.pdbx_seq_one_letter_code
_entity_poly.pdbx_strand_id
1 'polypeptide(L)'
;DTNNIGEGYRYHYKLVAYDTAGNQGIISSAASVEAKSFCDLVLDLNSAVVDNNLVIGVNSSLRFKKGFLSISGPDKKEVVLVDSISNVSDFTAGFDLIGKVNGDYNIFFNSLDDDQDECPVYYHYYYDTVNPTVRFIAPNTSETLSDSMRFVVDAKDSGDNPSGLVSVSLFVENEDFVKIGDFTEEGDRFVYDWNTINFDNGRFKLVVRAVDGVGNVAEDSELYNIKNTFFDNVASKNAIAEAEAKKVAAVSVIESLEKLNVNVSSLSGIMNQADSNLSYAKEIYAGSVHFSLAEKTANSAKNLYEKARTKISVADYKSAPYIYNVNQLDVFLSASGLDSSLAAEAKELILKHQPSRKLSIVKVTDSGVSKYFANIEITLVNPDSNAVELKVLEVIPKKFTDAASQLSSYDSFEILQADPVIIFDSVSVPSGSKKIIYSLNVELSQAQADALITSNVMSFYVAPPVVLSNSADVSSIALSSLLNFTSLLSVLPPIEWNTTTIAIVVIAFFLLLFIMFLLLVVVVFSVYFFFIKKKKRWQ
;
A
#
# COMPACT_ATOMS: atom_id res chain seq x y z
N ASP A 1 29.45 -71.50 37.90
CA ASP A 1 28.71 -70.34 37.36
C ASP A 1 27.68 -69.95 38.41
N THR A 2 28.01 -68.94 39.22
CA THR A 2 27.19 -68.50 40.36
C THR A 2 26.06 -67.55 39.96
N ASN A 3 25.98 -67.18 38.68
CA ASN A 3 25.08 -66.13 38.18
C ASN A 3 23.61 -66.57 38.04
N ASN A 4 23.26 -67.83 38.35
CA ASN A 4 21.88 -68.36 38.32
C ASN A 4 21.46 -68.99 39.66
N ILE A 5 22.17 -68.66 40.73
CA ILE A 5 21.93 -69.14 42.08
C ILE A 5 21.22 -68.00 42.82
N GLY A 6 19.99 -68.21 43.29
CA GLY A 6 19.19 -67.18 43.98
C GLY A 6 19.95 -66.51 45.14
N GLU A 7 19.86 -65.18 45.20
CA GLU A 7 20.57 -64.32 46.14
C GLU A 7 20.14 -64.59 47.59
N GLY A 8 21.09 -64.50 48.54
CA GLY A 8 20.83 -64.72 49.97
C GLY A 8 20.50 -66.17 50.39
N TYR A 9 20.38 -67.11 49.45
CA TYR A 9 20.09 -68.51 49.78
C TYR A 9 21.36 -69.30 50.15
N ARG A 10 21.23 -70.18 51.15
CA ARG A 10 22.24 -71.17 51.50
C ARG A 10 22.06 -72.45 50.68
N TYR A 11 23.05 -72.77 49.86
CA TYR A 11 23.06 -73.95 49.01
C TYR A 11 23.82 -75.07 49.67
N HIS A 12 23.21 -76.25 49.70
CA HIS A 12 23.84 -77.48 50.16
C HIS A 12 24.16 -78.35 48.94
N TYR A 13 25.41 -78.80 48.82
CA TYR A 13 25.84 -79.63 47.71
C TYR A 13 26.67 -80.83 48.18
N LYS A 14 26.69 -81.88 47.36
CA LYS A 14 27.54 -83.06 47.52
C LYS A 14 28.27 -83.28 46.20
N LEU A 15 29.53 -83.68 46.29
CA LEU A 15 30.36 -83.97 45.13
C LEU A 15 30.41 -85.47 44.90
N VAL A 16 30.42 -85.84 43.63
CA VAL A 16 30.57 -87.20 43.17
C VAL A 16 31.63 -87.20 42.09
N ALA A 17 32.73 -87.91 42.32
CA ALA A 17 33.77 -88.07 41.31
C ALA A 17 33.38 -89.19 40.34
N TYR A 18 33.61 -88.97 39.05
CA TYR A 18 33.54 -90.01 38.02
C TYR A 18 34.94 -90.22 37.45
N ASP A 19 35.34 -91.46 37.24
CA ASP A 19 36.58 -91.75 36.51
C ASP A 19 36.42 -91.51 34.99
N THR A 20 37.51 -91.57 34.25
CA THR A 20 37.52 -91.40 32.78
C THR A 20 36.73 -92.47 32.01
N ALA A 21 36.31 -93.55 32.67
CA ALA A 21 35.45 -94.59 32.11
C ALA A 21 33.96 -94.40 32.49
N GLY A 22 33.64 -93.40 33.32
CA GLY A 22 32.29 -93.08 33.75
C GLY A 22 31.82 -93.80 35.02
N ASN A 23 32.71 -94.46 35.77
CA ASN A 23 32.33 -95.11 37.02
C ASN A 23 32.21 -94.10 38.15
N GLN A 24 31.15 -94.22 38.96
CA GLN A 24 30.85 -93.29 40.03
C GLN A 24 31.56 -93.65 41.34
N GLY A 25 32.31 -92.70 41.91
CA GLY A 25 32.92 -92.79 43.23
C GLY A 25 31.96 -92.52 44.39
N ILE A 26 32.47 -92.60 45.62
CA ILE A 26 31.71 -92.34 46.85
C ILE A 26 31.24 -90.87 46.86
N ILE A 27 29.96 -90.66 47.14
CA ILE A 27 29.38 -89.32 47.30
C ILE A 27 29.94 -88.66 48.57
N SER A 28 30.40 -87.41 48.46
CA SER A 28 30.93 -86.66 49.60
C SER A 28 29.88 -86.41 50.69
N SER A 29 30.34 -86.01 51.89
CA SER A 29 29.48 -85.34 52.86
C SER A 29 28.88 -84.06 52.27
N ALA A 30 27.74 -83.62 52.82
CA ALA A 30 27.14 -82.36 52.42
C ALA A 30 28.07 -81.19 52.83
N ALA A 31 28.36 -80.32 51.88
CA ALA A 31 28.97 -79.01 52.11
C ALA A 31 27.90 -77.93 51.86
N SER A 32 28.10 -76.74 52.41
CA SER A 32 27.23 -75.59 52.14
C SER A 32 28.01 -74.36 51.75
N VAL A 33 27.44 -73.57 50.85
CA VAL A 33 27.90 -72.23 50.48
C VAL A 33 26.71 -71.27 50.49
N GLU A 34 26.92 -70.07 51.00
CA GLU A 34 25.92 -69.00 50.98
C GLU A 34 26.19 -68.14 49.74
N ALA A 35 25.17 -67.91 48.93
CA ALA A 35 25.29 -66.99 47.81
C ALA A 35 25.43 -65.55 48.36
N LYS A 36 26.28 -64.74 47.72
CA LYS A 36 26.43 -63.33 48.10
C LYS A 36 25.08 -62.63 47.89
N SER A 37 24.57 -61.97 48.92
CA SER A 37 23.43 -61.06 48.83
C SER A 37 23.93 -59.70 48.29
N PHE A 38 23.04 -58.92 47.70
CA PHE A 38 23.37 -57.62 47.12
C PHE A 38 22.55 -56.54 47.81
N CYS A 39 23.02 -55.29 47.67
CA CYS A 39 22.30 -54.14 48.19
C CYS A 39 20.84 -54.10 47.67
N ASP A 40 19.89 -54.21 48.59
CA ASP A 40 18.45 -54.12 48.29
C ASP A 40 17.88 -52.69 48.40
N LEU A 41 18.75 -51.71 48.69
CA LEU A 41 18.37 -50.30 48.82
C LEU A 41 18.54 -49.56 47.50
N VAL A 42 17.52 -48.77 47.14
CA VAL A 42 17.65 -47.74 46.12
C VAL A 42 17.98 -46.44 46.82
N LEU A 43 19.20 -45.96 46.63
CA LEU A 43 19.70 -44.73 47.26
C LEU A 43 19.69 -43.57 46.27
N ASP A 44 19.25 -42.41 46.74
CA ASP A 44 19.28 -41.14 46.02
C ASP A 44 19.98 -40.07 46.86
N LEU A 45 20.92 -39.38 46.23
CA LEU A 45 21.66 -38.26 46.83
C LEU A 45 21.31 -36.99 46.07
N ASN A 46 20.88 -35.98 46.82
CA ASN A 46 20.68 -34.65 46.28
C ASN A 46 21.43 -33.61 47.12
N SER A 47 21.75 -32.48 46.51
CA SER A 47 22.41 -31.39 47.21
C SER A 47 21.86 -30.04 46.79
N ALA A 48 21.86 -29.10 47.72
CA ALA A 48 21.50 -27.71 47.48
C ALA A 48 22.31 -26.81 48.42
N VAL A 49 22.64 -25.60 47.98
CA VAL A 49 23.30 -24.61 48.84
C VAL A 49 22.24 -23.71 49.47
N VAL A 50 22.26 -23.62 50.80
CA VAL A 50 21.43 -22.71 51.59
C VAL A 50 22.34 -21.97 52.56
N ASP A 51 22.40 -20.64 52.45
CA ASP A 51 23.23 -19.77 53.31
C ASP A 51 24.69 -20.26 53.45
N ASN A 52 25.36 -20.54 52.31
CA ASN A 52 26.73 -21.07 52.21
C ASN A 52 26.94 -22.48 52.80
N ASN A 53 25.88 -23.18 53.21
CA ASN A 53 25.95 -24.58 53.59
C ASN A 53 25.47 -25.47 52.44
N LEU A 54 26.29 -26.42 52.04
CA LEU A 54 25.88 -27.52 51.17
C LEU A 54 25.01 -28.48 52.00
N VAL A 55 23.70 -28.42 51.78
CA VAL A 55 22.73 -29.34 52.37
C VAL A 55 22.66 -30.57 51.49
N ILE A 56 23.07 -31.70 52.05
CA ILE A 56 23.09 -33.01 51.39
C ILE A 56 21.91 -33.80 51.92
N GLY A 57 20.96 -34.13 51.05
CA GLY A 57 19.87 -35.04 51.36
C GLY A 57 20.20 -36.44 50.90
N VAL A 58 19.89 -37.40 51.76
CA VAL A 58 19.98 -38.83 51.46
C VAL A 58 18.59 -39.41 51.56
N ASN A 59 18.15 -40.11 50.51
CA ASN A 59 16.89 -40.83 50.48
C ASN A 59 17.13 -42.29 50.11
N SER A 60 16.39 -43.19 50.75
CA SER A 60 16.46 -44.63 50.54
C SER A 60 15.06 -45.21 50.38
N SER A 61 14.89 -46.19 49.49
CA SER A 61 13.61 -46.89 49.28
C SER A 61 13.10 -47.60 50.54
N LEU A 62 14.01 -48.06 51.40
CA LEU A 62 13.74 -48.72 52.68
C LEU A 62 14.62 -48.14 53.79
N ARG A 63 14.34 -48.52 55.03
CA ARG A 63 15.17 -48.11 56.18
C ARG A 63 16.49 -48.87 56.15
N PHE A 64 17.60 -48.17 56.20
CA PHE A 64 18.91 -48.81 56.33
C PHE A 64 19.27 -49.04 57.81
N LYS A 65 20.01 -50.11 58.07
CA LYS A 65 20.45 -50.47 59.44
C LYS A 65 21.55 -49.57 59.96
N LYS A 66 22.45 -49.12 59.07
CA LYS A 66 23.53 -48.20 59.41
C LYS A 66 23.92 -47.41 58.18
N GLY A 67 24.10 -46.10 58.31
CA GLY A 67 24.52 -45.19 57.26
C GLY A 67 25.72 -44.37 57.69
N PHE A 68 26.61 -44.09 56.74
CA PHE A 68 27.82 -43.28 56.90
C PHE A 68 27.88 -42.29 55.73
N LEU A 69 28.01 -40.99 56.04
CA LEU A 69 28.12 -39.93 55.04
C LEU A 69 29.43 -39.17 55.22
N SER A 70 30.16 -39.06 54.13
CA SER A 70 31.41 -38.31 54.05
C SER A 70 31.43 -37.44 52.81
N ILE A 71 32.24 -36.38 52.85
CA ILE A 71 32.52 -35.52 51.72
C ILE A 71 34.04 -35.35 51.60
N SER A 72 34.57 -35.47 50.39
CA SER A 72 35.98 -35.24 50.10
C SER A 72 36.13 -34.08 49.12
N GLY A 73 36.87 -33.05 49.53
CA GLY A 73 37.11 -31.88 48.69
C GLY A 73 38.26 -32.08 47.69
N PRO A 74 38.60 -31.04 46.91
CA PRO A 74 39.69 -31.07 45.92
C PRO A 74 41.07 -31.39 46.52
N ASP A 75 41.27 -31.07 47.79
CA ASP A 75 42.49 -31.41 48.54
C ASP A 75 42.57 -32.88 48.97
N LYS A 76 41.57 -33.69 48.58
CA LYS A 76 41.38 -35.10 48.93
C LYS A 76 41.24 -35.35 50.43
N LYS A 77 40.99 -34.31 51.23
CA LYS A 77 40.68 -34.50 52.65
C LYS A 77 39.22 -34.88 52.79
N GLU A 78 39.00 -36.02 53.44
CA GLU A 78 37.68 -36.52 53.78
C GLU A 78 37.21 -35.89 55.09
N VAL A 79 35.96 -35.41 55.08
CA VAL A 79 35.24 -34.91 56.25
C VAL A 79 34.02 -35.81 56.44
N VAL A 80 33.95 -36.46 57.60
CA VAL A 80 32.79 -37.26 57.99
C VAL A 80 31.70 -36.30 58.45
N LEU A 81 30.56 -36.32 57.77
CA LEU A 81 29.39 -35.51 58.12
C LEU A 81 28.44 -36.27 59.04
N VAL A 82 28.32 -37.58 58.82
CA VAL A 82 27.55 -38.50 59.67
C VAL A 82 28.37 -39.78 59.85
N ASP A 83 28.78 -40.05 61.08
CA ASP A 83 29.59 -41.20 61.46
C ASP A 83 28.77 -42.48 61.58
N SER A 84 27.53 -42.37 62.06
CA SER A 84 26.56 -43.46 62.13
C SER A 84 25.14 -42.94 62.30
N ILE A 85 24.25 -43.33 61.39
CA ILE A 85 22.79 -43.14 61.51
C ILE A 85 22.08 -44.45 61.19
N SER A 86 20.97 -44.78 61.87
CA SER A 86 20.34 -46.11 61.80
C SER A 86 18.82 -46.02 61.83
N ASN A 87 18.16 -46.98 61.18
CA ASN A 87 16.70 -47.14 61.18
C ASN A 87 15.92 -45.93 60.63
N VAL A 88 16.51 -45.21 59.66
CA VAL A 88 15.87 -44.12 58.92
C VAL A 88 15.86 -44.45 57.43
N SER A 89 14.90 -43.88 56.71
CA SER A 89 14.80 -43.92 55.25
C SER A 89 15.41 -42.69 54.59
N ASP A 90 15.62 -41.63 55.36
CA ASP A 90 16.06 -40.34 54.87
C ASP A 90 16.72 -39.53 56.00
N PHE A 91 17.64 -38.64 55.63
CA PHE A 91 18.18 -37.61 56.51
C PHE A 91 18.85 -36.51 55.69
N THR A 92 19.20 -35.41 56.37
CA THR A 92 20.00 -34.32 55.78
C THR A 92 21.25 -34.05 56.62
N ALA A 93 22.32 -33.63 55.97
CA ALA A 93 23.54 -33.14 56.62
C ALA A 93 23.99 -31.84 55.95
N GLY A 94 24.57 -30.94 56.74
CA GLY A 94 25.14 -29.68 56.24
C GLY A 94 26.66 -29.76 56.17
N PHE A 95 27.24 -29.19 55.13
CA PHE A 95 28.67 -28.94 55.00
C PHE A 95 28.93 -27.46 54.72
N ASP A 96 29.66 -26.80 55.63
CA ASP A 96 30.00 -25.38 55.50
C ASP A 96 31.03 -25.17 54.40
N LEU A 97 30.66 -24.40 53.38
CA LEU A 97 31.49 -24.05 52.23
C LEU A 97 32.35 -22.81 52.49
N ILE A 98 32.17 -22.09 53.60
CA ILE A 98 32.94 -20.88 53.90
C ILE A 98 34.43 -21.21 54.00
N GLY A 99 35.23 -20.51 53.19
CA GLY A 99 36.69 -20.67 53.15
C GLY A 99 37.18 -21.98 52.53
N LYS A 100 36.29 -22.74 51.88
CA LYS A 100 36.66 -23.93 51.12
C LYS A 100 37.18 -23.53 49.73
N VAL A 101 38.03 -24.40 49.15
CA VAL A 101 38.61 -24.17 47.82
C VAL A 101 37.63 -24.58 46.73
N ASN A 102 37.66 -23.88 45.59
CA ASN A 102 36.85 -24.24 44.43
C ASN A 102 37.32 -25.58 43.82
N GLY A 103 36.38 -26.32 43.23
CA GLY A 103 36.59 -27.60 42.55
C GLY A 103 35.58 -28.68 42.95
N ASP A 104 35.93 -29.92 42.62
CA ASP A 104 35.08 -31.09 42.83
C ASP A 104 35.02 -31.55 44.29
N TYR A 105 33.81 -31.62 44.82
CA TYR A 105 33.49 -32.27 46.09
C TYR A 105 32.80 -33.60 45.82
N ASN A 106 33.43 -34.70 46.21
CA ASN A 106 32.87 -36.03 46.09
C ASN A 106 32.17 -36.40 47.40
N ILE A 107 30.85 -36.49 47.33
CA ILE A 107 29.99 -36.93 48.43
C ILE A 107 29.84 -38.44 48.32
N PHE A 108 30.17 -39.14 49.41
CA PHE A 108 30.07 -40.58 49.50
C PHE A 108 29.14 -40.95 50.65
N PHE A 109 28.10 -41.70 50.33
CA PHE A 109 27.22 -42.32 51.30
C PHE A 109 27.33 -43.84 51.18
N ASN A 110 27.53 -44.53 52.29
CA ASN A 110 27.44 -45.97 52.37
C ASN A 110 26.44 -46.37 53.43
N SER A 111 25.63 -47.38 53.15
CA SER A 111 24.71 -47.94 54.13
C SER A 111 24.70 -49.45 54.16
N LEU A 112 24.14 -50.02 55.23
CA LEU A 112 23.83 -51.44 55.35
C LEU A 112 22.33 -51.65 55.25
N ASP A 113 21.90 -52.58 54.40
CA ASP A 113 20.52 -53.03 54.34
C ASP A 113 20.16 -54.01 55.47
N ASP A 114 19.00 -54.64 55.38
CA ASP A 114 18.53 -55.59 56.40
C ASP A 114 19.33 -56.90 56.43
N ASP A 115 19.98 -57.28 55.33
CA ASP A 115 20.81 -58.48 55.23
C ASP A 115 22.30 -58.19 55.51
N GLN A 116 22.62 -56.93 55.83
CA GLN A 116 23.95 -56.40 56.13
C GLN A 116 24.86 -56.26 54.89
N ASP A 117 24.28 -56.10 53.71
CA ASP A 117 25.02 -55.78 52.50
C ASP A 117 25.32 -54.28 52.40
N GLU A 118 26.50 -53.94 51.87
CA GLU A 118 26.92 -52.56 51.65
C GLU A 118 26.26 -51.95 50.41
N CYS A 119 25.70 -50.76 50.60
CA CYS A 119 25.00 -49.96 49.62
C CYS A 119 25.71 -48.60 49.43
N PRO A 120 26.78 -48.53 48.63
CA PRO A 120 27.49 -47.28 48.36
C PRO A 120 26.83 -46.47 47.24
N VAL A 121 26.77 -45.14 47.41
CA VAL A 121 26.40 -44.18 46.36
C VAL A 121 27.33 -42.97 46.40
N TYR A 122 27.65 -42.46 45.22
CA TYR A 122 28.54 -41.32 45.02
C TYR A 122 27.79 -40.18 44.34
N TYR A 123 28.07 -38.95 44.75
CA TYR A 123 27.55 -37.75 44.13
C TYR A 123 28.66 -36.70 43.98
N HIS A 124 28.77 -36.12 42.80
CA HIS A 124 29.76 -35.09 42.50
C HIS A 124 29.10 -33.71 42.58
N TYR A 125 29.62 -32.86 43.46
CA TYR A 125 29.21 -31.47 43.61
C TYR A 125 30.34 -30.55 43.16
N TYR A 126 30.08 -29.66 42.20
CA TYR A 126 31.05 -28.68 41.75
C TYR A 126 30.88 -27.38 42.54
N TYR A 127 31.93 -26.94 43.24
CA TYR A 127 31.92 -25.67 43.96
C TYR A 127 32.79 -24.65 43.24
N ASP A 128 32.18 -23.56 42.79
CA ASP A 128 32.88 -22.45 42.17
C ASP A 128 32.22 -21.12 42.56
N THR A 129 33.06 -20.16 42.93
CA THR A 129 32.66 -18.84 43.42
C THR A 129 33.26 -17.70 42.60
N VAL A 130 34.07 -18.03 41.59
CA VAL A 130 34.71 -17.04 40.75
C VAL A 130 33.78 -16.72 39.59
N ASN A 131 33.34 -15.47 39.49
CA ASN A 131 32.56 -15.03 38.34
C ASN A 131 33.38 -15.14 37.06
N PRO A 132 32.75 -15.46 35.92
CA PRO A 132 33.42 -15.36 34.63
C PRO A 132 33.82 -13.91 34.33
N THR A 133 34.55 -13.72 33.24
CA THR A 133 34.82 -12.40 32.65
C THR A 133 34.14 -12.31 31.30
N VAL A 134 33.63 -11.13 30.95
CA VAL A 134 33.06 -10.86 29.62
C VAL A 134 33.36 -9.42 29.20
N ARG A 135 33.61 -9.18 27.91
CA ARG A 135 33.88 -7.85 27.36
C ARG A 135 33.54 -7.74 25.87
N PHE A 136 32.97 -6.60 25.47
CA PHE A 136 32.81 -6.27 24.05
C PHE A 136 34.16 -6.07 23.34
N ILE A 137 34.33 -6.66 22.16
CA ILE A 137 35.51 -6.48 21.29
C ILE A 137 35.13 -5.75 20.00
N ALA A 138 34.03 -6.14 19.37
CA ALA A 138 33.50 -5.50 18.18
C ALA A 138 31.96 -5.62 18.13
N PRO A 139 31.27 -4.70 17.45
CA PRO A 139 31.77 -3.47 16.80
C PRO A 139 32.22 -2.40 17.82
N ASN A 140 32.95 -1.37 17.39
CA ASN A 140 33.30 -0.27 18.29
C ASN A 140 32.08 0.62 18.56
N THR A 141 32.00 1.25 19.73
CA THR A 141 30.87 2.14 20.11
C THR A 141 30.75 3.41 19.26
N SER A 142 31.80 3.78 18.53
CA SER A 142 31.75 4.87 17.54
C SER A 142 31.07 4.46 16.23
N GLU A 143 30.93 3.17 15.96
CA GLU A 143 30.26 2.66 14.76
C GLU A 143 28.74 2.74 14.94
N THR A 144 28.05 3.08 13.86
CA THR A 144 26.58 3.01 13.83
C THR A 144 26.19 1.62 13.35
N LEU A 145 25.34 0.95 14.14
CA LEU A 145 24.81 -0.36 13.81
C LEU A 145 23.69 -0.22 12.77
N SER A 146 23.74 -1.02 11.72
CA SER A 146 22.73 -1.05 10.67
C SER A 146 22.69 -2.41 10.00
N ASP A 147 21.51 -2.86 9.60
CA ASP A 147 21.30 -4.12 8.89
C ASP A 147 21.96 -5.30 9.63
N SER A 148 22.96 -5.96 9.06
CA SER A 148 23.66 -7.09 9.66
C SER A 148 24.99 -6.66 10.28
N MET A 149 25.12 -6.86 11.59
CA MET A 149 26.31 -6.54 12.37
C MET A 149 26.85 -7.78 13.09
N ARG A 150 28.15 -7.98 13.01
CA ARG A 150 28.83 -9.07 13.72
C ARG A 150 29.39 -8.56 15.04
N PHE A 151 28.86 -9.10 16.13
CA PHE A 151 29.38 -8.89 17.47
C PHE A 151 30.47 -9.91 17.77
N VAL A 152 31.55 -9.43 18.37
CA VAL A 152 32.65 -10.24 18.88
C VAL A 152 32.84 -9.88 20.33
N VAL A 153 32.86 -10.89 21.20
CA VAL A 153 33.08 -10.71 22.64
C VAL A 153 34.18 -11.64 23.13
N ASP A 154 34.88 -11.18 24.15
CA ASP A 154 35.85 -11.93 24.92
C ASP A 154 35.15 -12.43 26.17
N ALA A 155 35.01 -13.74 26.34
CA ALA A 155 34.43 -14.30 27.55
C ALA A 155 35.28 -15.47 28.02
N LYS A 156 35.58 -15.51 29.32
CA LYS A 156 36.38 -16.59 29.92
C LYS A 156 35.89 -16.87 31.31
N ASP A 157 35.71 -18.14 31.61
CA ASP A 157 35.70 -18.61 32.99
C ASP A 157 37.15 -18.95 33.39
N SER A 158 37.59 -18.45 34.54
CA SER A 158 39.00 -18.50 34.96
C SER A 158 39.08 -18.54 36.47
N GLY A 159 40.06 -19.24 37.01
CA GLY A 159 40.22 -19.42 38.46
C GLY A 159 40.85 -20.76 38.77
N ASP A 160 40.92 -21.09 40.06
CA ASP A 160 41.31 -22.42 40.51
C ASP A 160 40.11 -23.37 40.29
N ASN A 161 40.26 -24.34 39.37
CA ASN A 161 39.18 -25.24 38.94
C ASN A 161 37.93 -24.48 38.43
N PRO A 162 37.97 -23.89 37.22
CA PRO A 162 36.82 -23.17 36.65
C PRO A 162 35.71 -24.13 36.20
N SER A 163 34.45 -23.80 36.51
CA SER A 163 33.26 -24.60 36.14
C SER A 163 32.97 -24.65 34.64
N GLY A 164 33.63 -23.80 33.85
CA GLY A 164 33.44 -23.64 32.41
C GLY A 164 32.28 -22.69 32.09
N LEU A 165 32.33 -22.07 30.91
CA LEU A 165 31.23 -21.23 30.43
C LEU A 165 30.05 -22.08 29.94
N VAL A 166 28.84 -21.75 30.39
CA VAL A 166 27.58 -22.36 29.93
C VAL A 166 26.92 -21.52 28.84
N SER A 167 26.93 -20.20 28.98
CA SER A 167 26.31 -19.33 27.98
C SER A 167 26.95 -17.94 27.95
N VAL A 168 26.94 -17.36 26.76
CA VAL A 168 27.24 -15.94 26.54
C VAL A 168 26.12 -15.40 25.67
N SER A 169 25.40 -14.37 26.14
CA SER A 169 24.20 -13.86 25.46
C SER A 169 24.21 -12.34 25.36
N LEU A 170 23.63 -11.81 24.29
CA LEU A 170 23.43 -10.39 24.05
C LEU A 170 22.01 -9.97 24.45
N PHE A 171 21.90 -8.82 25.11
CA PHE A 171 20.64 -8.21 25.52
C PHE A 171 20.60 -6.73 25.11
N VAL A 172 19.39 -6.22 24.89
CA VAL A 172 19.11 -4.78 24.86
C VAL A 172 18.46 -4.40 26.18
N GLU A 173 19.05 -3.44 26.89
CA GLU A 173 18.46 -2.89 28.10
C GLU A 173 17.35 -1.89 27.73
N ASN A 174 16.11 -2.34 27.94
CA ASN A 174 14.89 -1.55 27.96
C ASN A 174 14.16 -1.84 29.30
N GLU A 175 12.86 -1.58 29.40
CA GLU A 175 12.09 -1.85 30.63
C GLU A 175 12.15 -3.34 31.07
N ASP A 176 12.38 -4.28 30.14
CA ASP A 176 12.28 -5.73 30.37
C ASP A 176 13.57 -6.54 30.08
N PHE A 177 14.72 -5.90 29.78
CA PHE A 177 15.97 -6.58 29.37
C PHE A 177 15.74 -7.67 28.30
N VAL A 178 15.52 -7.26 27.06
CA VAL A 178 15.18 -8.19 25.97
C VAL A 178 16.42 -8.93 25.48
N LYS A 179 16.40 -10.26 25.57
CA LYS A 179 17.44 -11.13 24.97
C LYS A 179 17.39 -11.04 23.45
N ILE A 180 18.53 -10.74 22.85
CA ILE A 180 18.70 -10.65 21.39
C ILE A 180 19.14 -12.00 20.83
N GLY A 181 20.10 -12.66 21.48
CA GLY A 181 20.60 -13.95 21.04
C GLY A 181 21.74 -14.49 21.88
N ASP A 182 22.19 -15.69 21.52
CA ASP A 182 23.31 -16.40 22.13
C ASP A 182 24.52 -16.37 21.19
N PHE A 183 25.70 -16.12 21.74
CA PHE A 183 26.94 -16.18 20.99
C PHE A 183 27.37 -17.63 20.77
N THR A 184 28.08 -17.86 19.66
CA THR A 184 28.74 -19.12 19.35
C THR A 184 30.24 -18.96 19.48
N GLU A 185 30.94 -19.98 19.98
CA GLU A 185 32.39 -19.99 20.07
C GLU A 185 33.01 -20.13 18.67
N GLU A 186 33.94 -19.24 18.33
CA GLU A 186 34.73 -19.26 17.10
C GLU A 186 36.19 -18.95 17.44
N GLY A 187 37.00 -19.99 17.62
CA GLY A 187 38.38 -19.86 18.07
C GLY A 187 38.47 -19.50 19.55
N ASP A 188 39.13 -18.39 19.88
CA ASP A 188 39.25 -17.88 21.26
C ASP A 188 38.23 -16.79 21.60
N ARG A 189 37.22 -16.61 20.74
CA ARG A 189 36.19 -15.55 20.84
C ARG A 189 34.79 -16.12 20.72
N PHE A 190 33.84 -15.32 21.16
CA PHE A 190 32.42 -15.56 21.00
C PHE A 190 31.86 -14.59 19.96
N VAL A 191 31.12 -15.11 18.98
CA VAL A 191 30.58 -14.32 17.87
C VAL A 191 29.05 -14.45 17.77
N TYR A 192 28.41 -13.37 17.38
CA TYR A 192 26.96 -13.33 17.11
C TYR A 192 26.66 -12.36 15.98
N ASP A 193 25.99 -12.84 14.93
CA ASP A 193 25.54 -12.00 13.83
C ASP A 193 24.11 -11.51 14.12
N TRP A 194 23.98 -10.22 14.41
CA TRP A 194 22.70 -9.57 14.71
C TRP A 194 22.17 -8.81 13.49
N ASN A 195 20.89 -9.01 13.18
CA ASN A 195 20.17 -8.17 12.23
C ASN A 195 19.37 -7.08 12.96
N THR A 196 19.81 -5.83 12.86
CA THR A 196 19.17 -4.68 13.50
C THR A 196 17.97 -4.15 12.73
N ILE A 197 17.63 -4.66 11.53
CA ILE A 197 16.63 -4.05 10.62
C ILE A 197 15.27 -3.74 11.27
N ASN A 198 14.87 -4.52 12.27
CA ASN A 198 13.59 -4.40 12.98
C ASN A 198 13.66 -3.56 14.27
N PHE A 199 14.82 -2.98 14.58
CA PHE A 199 15.01 -2.10 15.73
C PHE A 199 14.81 -0.65 15.33
N ASP A 200 14.25 0.13 16.25
CA ASP A 200 14.08 1.57 16.08
C ASP A 200 15.43 2.27 15.96
N ASN A 201 15.45 3.40 15.25
CA ASN A 201 16.63 4.24 15.18
C ASN A 201 16.83 4.97 16.51
N GLY A 202 18.03 4.91 17.06
CA GLY A 202 18.30 5.53 18.36
C GLY A 202 19.52 4.97 19.07
N ARG A 203 19.74 5.45 20.29
CA ARG A 203 20.85 5.02 21.14
C ARG A 203 20.36 3.95 22.12
N PHE A 204 20.98 2.78 22.09
CA PHE A 204 20.61 1.62 22.90
C PHE A 204 21.79 1.21 23.79
N LYS A 205 21.49 0.77 25.02
CA LYS A 205 22.46 0.10 25.89
C LYS A 205 22.39 -1.40 25.63
N LEU A 206 23.47 -1.94 25.08
CA LEU A 206 23.62 -3.37 24.86
C LEU A 206 24.37 -3.96 26.05
N VAL A 207 23.92 -5.11 26.52
CA VAL A 207 24.51 -5.84 27.63
C VAL A 207 24.89 -7.22 27.14
N VAL A 208 26.15 -7.61 27.32
CA VAL A 208 26.58 -8.99 27.16
C VAL A 208 26.68 -9.63 28.53
N ARG A 209 26.13 -10.83 28.68
CA ARG A 209 26.14 -11.60 29.93
C ARG A 209 26.79 -12.96 29.69
N ALA A 210 27.77 -13.31 30.51
CA ALA A 210 28.35 -14.64 30.58
C ALA A 210 27.88 -15.36 31.85
N VAL A 211 27.55 -16.64 31.73
CA VAL A 211 27.13 -17.52 32.83
C VAL A 211 27.98 -18.78 32.80
N ASP A 212 28.50 -19.19 33.96
CA ASP A 212 29.34 -20.38 34.10
C ASP A 212 28.53 -21.66 34.46
N GLY A 213 29.24 -22.76 34.73
CA GLY A 213 28.70 -24.09 35.03
C GLY A 213 27.90 -24.20 36.33
N VAL A 214 28.09 -23.28 37.26
CA VAL A 214 27.41 -23.27 38.57
C VAL A 214 26.46 -22.08 38.74
N GLY A 215 26.34 -21.22 37.72
CA GLY A 215 25.41 -20.11 37.67
C GLY A 215 25.98 -18.78 38.13
N ASN A 216 27.31 -18.64 38.28
CA ASN A 216 27.93 -17.33 38.47
C ASN A 216 27.78 -16.50 37.18
N VAL A 217 27.61 -15.19 37.34
CA VAL A 217 27.26 -14.28 36.25
C VAL A 217 28.25 -13.11 36.18
N ALA A 218 28.63 -12.75 34.96
CA ALA A 218 29.33 -11.50 34.67
C ALA A 218 28.67 -10.76 33.51
N GLU A 219 28.72 -9.43 33.56
CA GLU A 219 28.12 -8.56 32.55
C GLU A 219 29.10 -7.48 32.12
N ASP A 220 29.01 -7.09 30.86
CA ASP A 220 29.60 -5.87 30.31
C ASP A 220 28.53 -5.13 29.48
N SER A 221 28.62 -3.81 29.40
CA SER A 221 27.58 -3.01 28.73
C SER A 221 28.15 -1.81 27.99
N GLU A 222 27.63 -1.55 26.80
CA GLU A 222 28.08 -0.47 25.94
C GLU A 222 26.90 0.24 25.27
N LEU A 223 27.08 1.52 24.92
CA LEU A 223 26.06 2.34 24.25
C LEU A 223 26.33 2.40 22.73
N TYR A 224 25.40 1.87 21.94
CA TYR A 224 25.48 1.89 20.48
C TYR A 224 24.38 2.75 19.86
N ASN A 225 24.64 3.30 18.68
CA ASN A 225 23.64 3.98 17.89
C ASN A 225 23.18 3.05 16.76
N ILE A 226 21.87 2.80 16.66
CA ILE A 226 21.25 2.02 15.59
C ILE A 226 20.65 2.99 14.56
N LYS A 227 20.94 2.76 13.29
CA LYS A 227 20.38 3.51 12.16
C LYS A 227 20.05 2.58 10.99
N ASN A 228 18.81 2.12 10.95
CA ASN A 228 18.23 1.39 9.84
C ASN A 228 17.53 2.35 8.85
N THR A 229 17.67 2.07 7.56
CA THR A 229 17.05 2.86 6.49
C THR A 229 16.05 2.08 5.65
N PHE A 230 15.87 0.78 5.91
CA PHE A 230 15.04 -0.09 5.09
C PHE A 230 13.58 0.36 5.01
N PHE A 231 12.93 0.54 6.17
CA PHE A 231 11.52 0.94 6.20
C PHE A 231 11.30 2.34 5.62
N ASP A 232 12.18 3.29 5.95
CA ASP A 232 12.12 4.63 5.37
C ASP A 232 12.30 4.60 3.84
N ASN A 233 13.20 3.76 3.31
CA ASN A 233 13.40 3.58 1.87
C ASN A 233 12.11 3.06 1.21
N VAL A 234 11.51 2.00 1.76
CA VAL A 234 10.26 1.45 1.24
C VAL A 234 9.14 2.49 1.28
N ALA A 235 8.98 3.20 2.40
CA ALA A 235 7.96 4.24 2.57
C ALA A 235 8.14 5.39 1.57
N SER A 236 9.36 5.91 1.44
CA SER A 236 9.68 6.99 0.49
C SER A 236 9.49 6.59 -0.97
N LYS A 237 9.89 5.37 -1.36
CA LYS A 237 9.66 4.84 -2.70
C LYS A 237 8.18 4.77 -3.04
N ASN A 238 7.36 4.26 -2.11
CA ASN A 238 5.91 4.18 -2.28
C ASN A 238 5.29 5.58 -2.40
N ALA A 239 5.68 6.52 -1.53
CA ALA A 239 5.18 7.89 -1.58
C ALA A 239 5.51 8.61 -2.90
N ILE A 240 6.71 8.38 -3.47
CA ILE A 240 7.08 8.91 -4.79
C ILE A 240 6.18 8.34 -5.89
N ALA A 241 5.98 7.02 -5.92
CA ALA A 241 5.14 6.36 -6.92
C ALA A 241 3.68 6.85 -6.84
N GLU A 242 3.15 7.03 -5.64
CA GLU A 242 1.81 7.59 -5.44
C GLU A 242 1.72 9.05 -5.93
N ALA A 243 2.73 9.87 -5.65
CA ALA A 243 2.77 11.26 -6.13
C ALA A 243 2.83 11.32 -7.66
N GLU A 244 3.57 10.44 -8.32
CA GLU A 244 3.59 10.31 -9.79
C GLU A 244 2.22 9.92 -10.35
N ALA A 245 1.54 8.94 -9.74
CA ALA A 245 0.19 8.57 -10.15
C ALA A 245 -0.78 9.75 -10.01
N LYS A 246 -0.66 10.56 -8.95
CA LYS A 246 -1.47 11.78 -8.78
C LYS A 246 -1.11 12.87 -9.77
N LYS A 247 0.16 13.01 -10.16
CA LYS A 247 0.58 13.92 -11.24
C LYS A 247 -0.16 13.60 -12.54
N VAL A 248 -0.15 12.33 -12.95
CA VAL A 248 -0.83 11.87 -14.19
C VAL A 248 -2.33 12.18 -14.12
N ALA A 249 -2.97 11.88 -12.99
CA ALA A 249 -4.39 12.18 -12.80
C ALA A 249 -4.70 13.69 -12.84
N ALA A 250 -3.86 14.53 -12.24
CA ALA A 250 -4.02 15.98 -12.26
C ALA A 250 -3.83 16.57 -13.66
N VAL A 251 -2.81 16.12 -14.41
CA VAL A 251 -2.57 16.53 -15.80
C VAL A 251 -3.75 16.17 -16.69
N SER A 252 -4.27 14.94 -16.58
CA SER A 252 -5.44 14.51 -17.36
C SER A 252 -6.69 15.36 -17.11
N VAL A 253 -6.92 15.80 -15.86
CA VAL A 253 -8.01 16.72 -15.53
C VAL A 253 -7.78 18.10 -16.14
N ILE A 254 -6.56 18.63 -16.07
CA ILE A 254 -6.20 19.92 -16.66
C ILE A 254 -6.43 19.90 -18.18
N GLU A 255 -5.96 18.87 -18.88
CA GLU A 255 -6.21 18.73 -20.33
C GLU A 255 -7.71 18.65 -20.66
N SER A 256 -8.49 18.00 -19.80
CA SER A 256 -9.96 17.91 -19.97
C SER A 256 -10.64 19.26 -19.76
N LEU A 257 -10.14 20.08 -18.82
CA LEU A 257 -10.61 21.45 -18.58
C LEU A 257 -10.27 22.37 -19.77
N GLU A 258 -9.05 22.27 -20.29
CA GLU A 258 -8.62 23.05 -21.46
C GLU A 258 -9.44 22.72 -22.71
N LYS A 259 -9.80 21.44 -22.92
CA LYS A 259 -10.73 21.01 -23.99
C LYS A 259 -12.12 21.62 -23.89
N LEU A 260 -12.53 22.05 -22.69
CA LEU A 260 -13.79 22.75 -22.44
C LEU A 260 -13.62 24.28 -22.40
N ASN A 261 -12.45 24.78 -22.85
CA ASN A 261 -12.06 26.18 -22.84
C ASN A 261 -12.10 26.82 -21.43
N VAL A 262 -11.86 26.02 -20.39
CA VAL A 262 -11.80 26.51 -19.00
C VAL A 262 -10.41 27.09 -18.74
N ASN A 263 -10.36 28.28 -18.16
CA ASN A 263 -9.10 28.90 -17.75
C ASN A 263 -8.49 28.16 -16.55
N VAL A 264 -7.35 27.49 -16.78
CA VAL A 264 -6.62 26.70 -15.77
C VAL A 264 -5.44 27.44 -15.14
N SER A 265 -5.28 28.75 -15.40
CA SER A 265 -4.14 29.53 -14.87
C SER A 265 -4.01 29.47 -13.35
N SER A 266 -5.14 29.34 -12.64
CA SER A 266 -5.20 29.23 -11.18
C SER A 266 -4.59 27.92 -10.65
N LEU A 267 -4.32 26.94 -11.52
CA LEU A 267 -3.69 25.65 -11.21
C LEU A 267 -2.17 25.65 -11.42
N SER A 268 -1.65 26.53 -12.27
CA SER A 268 -0.22 26.58 -12.65
C SER A 268 0.73 26.66 -11.44
N GLY A 269 0.46 27.56 -10.49
CA GLY A 269 1.26 27.71 -9.28
C GLY A 269 1.25 26.46 -8.39
N ILE A 270 0.10 25.77 -8.30
CA ILE A 270 -0.02 24.53 -7.52
C ILE A 270 0.77 23.40 -8.20
N MET A 271 0.65 23.27 -9.52
CA MET A 271 1.35 22.25 -10.32
C MET A 271 2.87 22.46 -10.27
N ASN A 272 3.35 23.70 -10.42
CA ASN A 272 4.79 24.02 -10.35
C ASN A 272 5.38 23.68 -8.97
N GLN A 273 4.64 23.98 -7.90
CA GLN A 273 5.07 23.63 -6.54
C GLN A 273 5.07 22.10 -6.32
N ALA A 274 4.05 21.40 -6.82
CA ALA A 274 3.98 19.94 -6.75
C ALA A 274 5.14 19.28 -7.52
N ASP A 275 5.43 19.76 -8.73
CA ASP A 275 6.54 19.29 -9.57
C ASP A 275 7.91 19.55 -8.94
N SER A 276 8.08 20.70 -8.28
CA SER A 276 9.30 21.03 -7.53
C SER A 276 9.48 20.08 -6.35
N ASN A 277 8.42 19.84 -5.57
CA ASN A 277 8.46 18.91 -4.44
C ASN A 277 8.73 17.47 -4.89
N LEU A 278 8.10 17.01 -5.97
CA LEU A 278 8.33 15.66 -6.49
C LEU A 278 9.76 15.49 -6.99
N SER A 279 10.30 16.49 -7.71
CA SER A 279 11.69 16.48 -8.18
C SER A 279 12.67 16.44 -7.01
N TYR A 280 12.46 17.28 -5.98
CA TYR A 280 13.30 17.29 -4.79
C TYR A 280 13.21 15.98 -4.00
N ALA A 281 12.02 15.38 -3.87
CA ALA A 281 11.85 14.08 -3.23
C ALA A 281 12.66 12.98 -3.93
N LYS A 282 12.64 12.96 -5.27
CA LYS A 282 13.42 12.00 -6.08
C LYS A 282 14.93 12.20 -5.93
N GLU A 283 15.38 13.46 -5.90
CA GLU A 283 16.79 13.80 -5.68
C GLU A 283 17.28 13.32 -4.31
N ILE A 284 16.52 13.61 -3.24
CA ILE A 284 16.84 13.15 -1.89
C ILE A 284 16.85 11.62 -1.80
N TYR A 285 15.86 10.96 -2.42
CA TYR A 285 15.77 9.50 -2.46
C TYR A 285 16.98 8.88 -3.15
N ALA A 286 17.41 9.42 -4.30
CA ALA A 286 18.59 8.96 -5.02
C ALA A 286 19.87 9.10 -4.18
N GLY A 287 19.93 10.12 -3.31
CA GLY A 287 21.02 10.32 -2.36
C GLY A 287 21.16 9.24 -1.28
N SER A 288 20.16 8.37 -1.06
CA SER A 288 20.18 7.23 -0.12
C SER A 288 20.44 7.54 1.37
N VAL A 289 20.43 8.81 1.79
CA VAL A 289 20.72 9.20 3.18
C VAL A 289 19.49 9.72 3.95
N HIS A 290 18.50 10.29 3.25
CA HIS A 290 17.40 11.05 3.87
C HIS A 290 16.01 10.58 3.42
N PHE A 291 15.76 9.27 3.48
CA PHE A 291 14.50 8.68 3.04
C PHE A 291 13.26 9.26 3.73
N SER A 292 13.29 9.49 5.05
CA SER A 292 12.15 10.14 5.75
C SER A 292 11.83 11.54 5.21
N LEU A 293 12.84 12.32 4.80
CA LEU A 293 12.62 13.63 4.18
C LEU A 293 12.06 13.49 2.77
N ALA A 294 12.58 12.52 1.99
CA ALA A 294 12.06 12.20 0.65
C ALA A 294 10.57 11.81 0.72
N GLU A 295 10.19 10.96 1.66
CA GLU A 295 8.80 10.54 1.89
C GLU A 295 7.89 11.75 2.19
N LYS A 296 8.26 12.60 3.16
CA LYS A 296 7.49 13.80 3.52
C LYS A 296 7.32 14.74 2.34
N THR A 297 8.37 14.91 1.54
CA THR A 297 8.36 15.79 0.37
C THR A 297 7.48 15.21 -0.75
N ALA A 298 7.55 13.91 -0.99
CA ALA A 298 6.69 13.21 -1.96
C ALA A 298 5.21 13.29 -1.55
N ASN A 299 4.90 13.08 -0.27
CA ASN A 299 3.53 13.24 0.25
C ASN A 299 3.02 14.68 0.13
N SER A 300 3.89 15.68 0.30
CA SER A 300 3.55 17.08 0.02
C SER A 300 3.18 17.28 -1.46
N ALA A 301 3.98 16.75 -2.39
CA ALA A 301 3.69 16.79 -3.82
C ALA A 301 2.36 16.11 -4.17
N LYS A 302 2.13 14.89 -3.67
CA LYS A 302 0.87 14.14 -3.80
C LYS A 302 -0.33 14.98 -3.40
N ASN A 303 -0.29 15.63 -2.24
CA ASN A 303 -1.38 16.46 -1.75
C ASN A 303 -1.62 17.70 -2.62
N LEU A 304 -0.56 18.30 -3.17
CA LEU A 304 -0.68 19.43 -4.09
C LEU A 304 -1.30 19.01 -5.43
N TYR A 305 -0.93 17.86 -5.99
CA TYR A 305 -1.59 17.34 -7.20
C TYR A 305 -3.07 17.03 -6.95
N GLU A 306 -3.41 16.44 -5.81
CA GLU A 306 -4.83 16.22 -5.44
C GLU A 306 -5.59 17.53 -5.27
N LYS A 307 -4.96 18.54 -4.67
CA LYS A 307 -5.52 19.89 -4.57
C LYS A 307 -5.74 20.49 -5.95
N ALA A 308 -4.78 20.39 -6.87
CA ALA A 308 -4.94 20.87 -8.24
C ALA A 308 -6.10 20.16 -8.95
N ARG A 309 -6.18 18.83 -8.82
CA ARG A 309 -7.22 17.98 -9.41
C ARG A 309 -8.63 18.33 -8.93
N THR A 310 -8.77 18.73 -7.67
CA THR A 310 -10.07 18.96 -7.02
C THR A 310 -10.46 20.43 -6.89
N LYS A 311 -9.54 21.37 -7.20
CA LYS A 311 -9.78 22.81 -7.07
C LYS A 311 -10.87 23.33 -8.02
N ILE A 312 -10.90 22.81 -9.24
CA ILE A 312 -11.92 23.14 -10.24
C ILE A 312 -12.81 21.92 -10.43
N SER A 313 -14.11 22.07 -10.22
CA SER A 313 -15.10 21.03 -10.50
C SER A 313 -15.91 21.36 -11.73
N VAL A 314 -16.21 20.33 -12.54
CA VAL A 314 -17.05 20.43 -13.73
C VAL A 314 -18.24 19.50 -13.54
N ALA A 315 -19.43 20.00 -13.83
CA ALA A 315 -20.65 19.22 -13.86
C ALA A 315 -21.44 19.52 -15.13
N ASP A 316 -22.09 18.51 -15.69
CA ASP A 316 -23.06 18.72 -16.77
C ASP A 316 -24.21 19.61 -16.25
N TYR A 317 -24.58 20.61 -17.04
CA TYR A 317 -25.69 21.50 -16.69
C TYR A 317 -26.91 21.24 -17.55
N LYS A 318 -26.81 21.46 -18.87
CA LYS A 318 -27.89 21.27 -19.84
C LYS A 318 -27.29 20.89 -21.19
N SER A 319 -28.05 20.15 -21.99
CA SER A 319 -27.65 19.82 -23.36
C SER A 319 -28.84 19.83 -24.31
N ALA A 320 -28.58 20.12 -25.58
CA ALA A 320 -29.56 20.04 -26.65
C ALA A 320 -28.94 19.33 -27.86
N PRO A 321 -29.48 18.19 -28.33
CA PRO A 321 -28.99 17.53 -29.53
C PRO A 321 -29.43 18.28 -30.79
N TYR A 322 -28.62 18.22 -31.85
CA TYR A 322 -29.05 18.55 -33.20
C TYR A 322 -29.80 17.36 -33.81
N ILE A 323 -30.92 17.65 -34.46
CA ILE A 323 -31.73 16.64 -35.15
C ILE A 323 -31.95 17.15 -36.57
N TYR A 324 -31.66 16.30 -37.56
CA TYR A 324 -31.92 16.58 -38.97
C TYR A 324 -32.59 15.38 -39.63
N ASN A 325 -33.29 15.66 -40.73
CA ASN A 325 -33.88 14.62 -41.56
C ASN A 325 -32.88 14.17 -42.62
N VAL A 326 -32.41 12.93 -42.51
CA VAL A 326 -31.45 12.34 -43.47
C VAL A 326 -31.98 12.35 -44.90
N ASN A 327 -33.30 12.26 -45.10
CA ASN A 327 -33.92 12.28 -46.43
C ASN A 327 -33.88 13.66 -47.10
N GLN A 328 -33.55 14.72 -46.34
CA GLN A 328 -33.44 16.09 -46.83
C GLN A 328 -31.99 16.60 -46.85
N LEU A 329 -31.01 15.68 -46.77
CA LEU A 329 -29.60 16.05 -46.66
C LEU A 329 -29.09 16.86 -47.86
N ASP A 330 -29.55 16.57 -49.09
CA ASP A 330 -29.21 17.35 -50.28
C ASP A 330 -29.62 18.82 -50.14
N VAL A 331 -30.80 19.06 -49.54
CA VAL A 331 -31.32 20.42 -49.31
C VAL A 331 -30.48 21.14 -48.27
N PHE A 332 -30.15 20.47 -47.17
CA PHE A 332 -29.34 21.06 -46.10
C PHE A 332 -27.90 21.38 -46.56
N LEU A 333 -27.27 20.49 -47.32
CA LEU A 333 -25.92 20.69 -47.84
C LEU A 333 -25.88 21.81 -48.88
N SER A 334 -26.84 21.86 -49.79
CA SER A 334 -26.97 22.96 -50.76
C SER A 334 -27.23 24.30 -50.05
N ALA A 335 -28.10 24.30 -49.04
CA ALA A 335 -28.38 25.47 -48.22
C ALA A 335 -27.16 25.92 -47.40
N SER A 336 -26.18 25.05 -47.18
CA SER A 336 -24.91 25.37 -46.52
C SER A 336 -23.89 26.01 -47.47
N GLY A 337 -24.26 26.27 -48.73
CA GLY A 337 -23.41 26.95 -49.71
C GLY A 337 -22.40 26.05 -50.42
N LEU A 338 -22.55 24.72 -50.32
CA LEU A 338 -21.73 23.76 -51.06
C LEU A 338 -22.20 23.70 -52.52
N ASP A 339 -21.24 23.59 -53.45
CA ASP A 339 -21.55 23.22 -54.82
C ASP A 339 -22.03 21.76 -54.92
N SER A 340 -22.58 21.37 -56.07
CA SER A 340 -23.15 20.03 -56.26
C SER A 340 -22.13 18.89 -56.10
N SER A 341 -20.85 19.15 -56.38
CA SER A 341 -19.79 18.13 -56.24
C SER A 341 -19.47 17.90 -54.77
N LEU A 342 -19.20 18.97 -54.04
CA LEU A 342 -18.91 18.91 -52.61
C LEU A 342 -20.13 18.42 -51.81
N ALA A 343 -21.35 18.79 -52.20
CA ALA A 343 -22.56 18.32 -51.54
C ALA A 343 -22.76 16.80 -51.73
N ALA A 344 -22.48 16.26 -52.92
CA ALA A 344 -22.55 14.82 -53.16
C ALA A 344 -21.52 14.05 -52.31
N GLU A 345 -20.27 14.52 -52.28
CA GLU A 345 -19.21 13.95 -51.44
C GLU A 345 -19.59 14.01 -49.95
N ALA A 346 -20.02 15.18 -49.47
CA ALA A 346 -20.39 15.36 -48.07
C ALA A 346 -21.53 14.43 -47.65
N LYS A 347 -22.52 14.21 -48.52
CA LYS A 347 -23.61 13.29 -48.26
C LYS A 347 -23.12 11.86 -48.02
N GLU A 348 -22.24 11.36 -48.90
CA GLU A 348 -21.67 10.01 -48.75
C GLU A 348 -20.90 9.88 -47.44
N LEU A 349 -20.05 10.86 -47.12
CA LEU A 349 -19.25 10.86 -45.90
C LEU A 349 -20.09 11.04 -44.64
N ILE A 350 -21.16 11.83 -44.66
CA ILE A 350 -22.09 11.96 -43.54
C ILE A 350 -22.80 10.63 -43.29
N LEU A 351 -23.24 9.93 -44.34
CA LEU A 351 -23.86 8.60 -44.20
C LEU A 351 -22.87 7.56 -43.64
N LYS A 352 -21.61 7.62 -44.07
CA LYS A 352 -20.55 6.72 -43.60
C LYS A 352 -20.12 7.00 -42.16
N HIS A 353 -19.86 8.27 -41.84
CA HIS A 353 -19.24 8.69 -40.58
C HIS A 353 -20.23 9.18 -39.52
N GLN A 354 -21.52 9.24 -39.86
CA GLN A 354 -22.64 9.55 -38.96
C GLN A 354 -22.35 10.70 -37.99
N PRO A 355 -21.93 11.88 -38.50
CA PRO A 355 -21.62 13.01 -37.64
C PRO A 355 -22.85 13.40 -36.83
N SER A 356 -22.64 13.61 -35.54
CA SER A 356 -23.65 14.15 -34.63
C SER A 356 -23.14 15.43 -34.00
N ARG A 357 -24.06 16.35 -33.71
CA ARG A 357 -23.77 17.63 -33.05
C ARG A 357 -24.69 17.79 -31.85
N LYS A 358 -24.17 18.28 -30.73
CA LYS A 358 -25.01 18.75 -29.61
C LYS A 358 -24.42 20.01 -28.99
N LEU A 359 -25.29 20.87 -28.49
CA LEU A 359 -24.92 21.87 -27.50
C LEU A 359 -24.82 21.20 -26.14
N SER A 360 -23.73 21.44 -25.44
CA SER A 360 -23.41 20.94 -24.12
C SER A 360 -22.96 22.12 -23.26
N ILE A 361 -23.77 22.46 -22.27
CA ILE A 361 -23.42 23.48 -21.28
C ILE A 361 -22.92 22.77 -20.04
N VAL A 362 -21.70 23.11 -19.64
CA VAL A 362 -21.10 22.64 -18.40
C VAL A 362 -21.07 23.77 -17.38
N LYS A 363 -21.30 23.41 -16.11
CA LYS A 363 -21.11 24.27 -14.96
C LYS A 363 -19.72 24.00 -14.40
N VAL A 364 -18.89 25.03 -14.36
CA VAL A 364 -17.55 25.00 -13.79
C VAL A 364 -17.55 25.78 -12.49
N THR A 365 -17.01 25.21 -11.43
CA THR A 365 -16.88 25.89 -10.13
C THR A 365 -15.42 25.95 -9.73
N ASP A 366 -14.88 27.16 -9.62
CA ASP A 366 -13.56 27.44 -9.05
C ASP A 366 -13.77 28.30 -7.80
N SER A 367 -13.26 27.84 -6.65
CA SER A 367 -13.25 28.62 -5.41
C SER A 367 -14.64 29.13 -4.98
N GLY A 368 -15.68 28.32 -5.23
CA GLY A 368 -17.08 28.63 -4.90
C GLY A 368 -17.81 29.51 -5.92
N VAL A 369 -17.12 30.02 -6.94
CA VAL A 369 -17.74 30.80 -8.03
C VAL A 369 -18.08 29.88 -9.18
N SER A 370 -19.36 29.84 -9.56
CA SER A 370 -19.82 29.03 -10.70
C SER A 370 -19.94 29.86 -11.97
N LYS A 371 -19.41 29.32 -13.07
CA LYS A 371 -19.47 29.84 -14.44
C LYS A 371 -19.98 28.77 -15.38
N TYR A 372 -20.52 29.18 -16.52
CA TYR A 372 -21.11 28.27 -17.49
C TYR A 372 -20.40 28.41 -18.83
N PHE A 373 -20.09 27.27 -19.45
CA PHE A 373 -19.39 27.21 -20.72
C PHE A 373 -20.27 26.48 -21.73
N ALA A 374 -20.55 27.15 -22.85
CA ALA A 374 -21.34 26.59 -23.94
C ALA A 374 -20.41 25.95 -24.98
N ASN A 375 -20.53 24.64 -25.13
CA ASN A 375 -19.70 23.83 -26.00
C ASN A 375 -20.56 23.18 -27.07
N ILE A 376 -20.14 23.23 -28.33
CA ILE A 376 -20.66 22.38 -29.38
C ILE A 376 -19.76 21.15 -29.46
N GLU A 377 -20.34 20.00 -29.15
CA GLU A 377 -19.67 18.70 -29.28
C GLU A 377 -20.07 18.08 -30.62
N ILE A 378 -19.10 17.90 -31.50
CA ILE A 378 -19.24 17.11 -32.73
C ILE A 378 -18.65 15.72 -32.47
N THR A 379 -19.40 14.67 -32.77
CA THR A 379 -18.88 13.30 -32.73
C THR A 379 -18.91 12.70 -34.12
N LEU A 380 -17.76 12.19 -34.56
CA LEU A 380 -17.59 11.45 -35.81
C LEU A 380 -17.36 9.98 -35.48
N VAL A 381 -17.94 9.08 -36.27
CA VAL A 381 -17.72 7.65 -36.20
C VAL A 381 -16.85 7.22 -37.38
N ASN A 382 -15.84 6.40 -37.13
CA ASN A 382 -15.08 5.74 -38.18
C ASN A 382 -15.33 4.22 -38.09
N PRO A 383 -16.12 3.66 -39.03
CA PRO A 383 -16.38 2.22 -39.06
C PRO A 383 -15.18 1.40 -39.53
N ASP A 384 -14.14 2.03 -40.09
CA ASP A 384 -12.97 1.36 -40.63
C ASP A 384 -11.95 1.03 -39.51
N SER A 385 -11.08 0.04 -39.76
CA SER A 385 -10.01 -0.34 -38.82
C SER A 385 -8.83 0.64 -38.82
N ASN A 386 -8.65 1.37 -39.91
CA ASN A 386 -7.58 2.35 -40.06
C ASN A 386 -8.11 3.76 -39.78
N ALA A 387 -7.24 4.63 -39.26
CA ALA A 387 -7.56 6.04 -39.09
C ALA A 387 -7.83 6.69 -40.46
N VAL A 388 -8.79 7.62 -40.49
CA VAL A 388 -9.12 8.42 -41.68
C VAL A 388 -8.93 9.90 -41.37
N GLU A 389 -8.41 10.65 -42.35
CA GLU A 389 -8.26 12.09 -42.27
C GLU A 389 -9.45 12.75 -42.97
N LEU A 390 -10.17 13.61 -42.25
CA LEU A 390 -11.39 14.28 -42.72
C LEU A 390 -11.32 15.78 -42.49
N LYS A 391 -12.03 16.54 -43.31
CA LYS A 391 -12.36 17.95 -43.05
C LYS A 391 -13.75 18.04 -42.44
N VAL A 392 -13.91 18.89 -41.42
CA VAL A 392 -15.22 19.15 -40.81
C VAL A 392 -15.55 20.63 -40.92
N LEU A 393 -16.55 20.95 -41.73
CA LEU A 393 -17.05 22.30 -41.94
C LEU A 393 -18.30 22.55 -41.09
N GLU A 394 -18.32 23.68 -40.40
CA GLU A 394 -19.42 24.13 -39.56
C GLU A 394 -19.92 25.50 -40.04
N VAL A 395 -21.20 25.57 -40.43
CA VAL A 395 -21.92 26.83 -40.65
C VAL A 395 -22.69 27.16 -39.38
N ILE A 396 -22.17 28.11 -38.60
CA ILE A 396 -22.62 28.38 -37.23
C ILE A 396 -23.69 29.48 -37.26
N PRO A 397 -24.84 29.29 -36.59
CA PRO A 397 -25.89 30.30 -36.60
C PRO A 397 -25.52 31.50 -35.72
N LYS A 398 -25.96 32.69 -36.13
CA LYS A 398 -25.86 33.92 -35.32
C LYS A 398 -26.54 33.83 -33.95
N LYS A 399 -27.45 32.88 -33.78
CA LYS A 399 -28.06 32.57 -32.48
C LYS A 399 -27.08 31.94 -31.49
N PHE A 400 -26.00 31.34 -31.95
CA PHE A 400 -24.92 30.82 -31.11
C PHE A 400 -23.86 31.88 -30.86
N THR A 401 -23.35 32.53 -31.92
CA THR A 401 -22.32 33.55 -31.84
C THR A 401 -22.43 34.56 -32.99
N ASP A 402 -22.08 35.83 -32.77
CA ASP A 402 -22.17 36.86 -33.80
C ASP A 402 -20.98 36.82 -34.77
N ALA A 403 -19.83 36.30 -34.32
CA ALA A 403 -18.60 36.20 -35.11
C ALA A 403 -17.79 34.96 -34.76
N ALA A 404 -17.01 34.47 -35.73
CA ALA A 404 -16.12 33.31 -35.54
C ALA A 404 -14.97 33.60 -34.55
N SER A 405 -14.57 34.87 -34.40
CA SER A 405 -13.55 35.29 -33.43
C SER A 405 -13.98 35.15 -31.97
N GLN A 406 -15.27 34.90 -31.72
CA GLN A 406 -15.81 34.60 -30.39
C GLN A 406 -15.81 33.09 -30.10
N LEU A 407 -15.23 32.29 -30.99
CA LEU A 407 -15.08 30.86 -30.82
C LEU A 407 -13.67 30.50 -30.42
N SER A 408 -13.56 29.37 -29.72
CA SER A 408 -12.31 28.75 -29.31
C SER A 408 -12.47 27.25 -29.38
N SER A 409 -11.41 26.53 -29.71
CA SER A 409 -11.39 25.07 -29.70
C SER A 409 -9.98 24.61 -29.33
N TYR A 410 -9.91 23.42 -28.73
CA TYR A 410 -8.65 22.73 -28.53
C TYR A 410 -8.11 22.15 -29.84
N ASP A 411 -8.99 21.66 -30.71
CA ASP A 411 -8.63 21.27 -32.06
C ASP A 411 -8.53 22.54 -32.93
N SER A 412 -7.45 22.71 -33.68
CA SER A 412 -7.26 23.90 -34.51
C SER A 412 -8.32 23.97 -35.62
N PHE A 413 -8.85 25.16 -35.88
CA PHE A 413 -9.74 25.43 -37.00
C PHE A 413 -9.34 26.71 -37.73
N GLU A 414 -9.74 26.80 -39.00
CA GLU A 414 -9.62 28.01 -39.80
C GLU A 414 -10.97 28.71 -39.90
N ILE A 415 -10.94 30.05 -39.89
CA ILE A 415 -12.12 30.89 -40.11
C ILE A 415 -12.20 31.17 -41.61
N LEU A 416 -13.16 30.55 -42.30
CA LEU A 416 -13.36 30.79 -43.73
C LEU A 416 -14.08 32.11 -43.99
N GLN A 417 -14.98 32.51 -43.08
CA GLN A 417 -15.74 33.76 -43.17
C GLN A 417 -16.02 34.37 -41.79
N ALA A 418 -16.17 35.71 -41.77
CA ALA A 418 -16.46 36.44 -40.53
C ALA A 418 -17.82 36.09 -39.92
N ASP A 419 -18.83 35.85 -40.77
CA ASP A 419 -20.10 35.23 -40.41
C ASP A 419 -19.86 33.72 -40.27
N PRO A 420 -20.08 33.10 -39.10
CA PRO A 420 -19.13 32.12 -38.62
C PRO A 420 -19.22 30.80 -39.39
N VAL A 421 -18.34 30.67 -40.38
CA VAL A 421 -18.02 29.43 -41.05
C VAL A 421 -16.61 29.05 -40.68
N ILE A 422 -16.48 27.92 -39.99
CA ILE A 422 -15.19 27.39 -39.57
C ILE A 422 -14.96 26.03 -40.19
N ILE A 423 -13.69 25.67 -40.37
CA ILE A 423 -13.29 24.34 -40.82
C ILE A 423 -12.20 23.78 -39.91
N PHE A 424 -12.43 22.56 -39.43
CA PHE A 424 -11.38 21.74 -38.83
C PHE A 424 -10.71 20.98 -39.97
N ASP A 425 -9.47 21.36 -40.27
CA ASP A 425 -8.69 20.70 -41.31
C ASP A 425 -7.96 19.49 -40.74
N SER A 426 -7.79 18.44 -41.55
CA SER A 426 -7.03 17.23 -41.21
C SER A 426 -7.40 16.63 -39.84
N VAL A 427 -8.70 16.40 -39.62
CA VAL A 427 -9.21 15.70 -38.45
C VAL A 427 -8.92 14.22 -38.59
N SER A 428 -7.93 13.75 -37.83
CA SER A 428 -7.62 12.33 -37.71
C SER A 428 -8.68 11.61 -36.86
N VAL A 429 -9.49 10.76 -37.49
CA VAL A 429 -10.52 9.96 -36.83
C VAL A 429 -10.03 8.51 -36.72
N PRO A 430 -9.63 8.04 -35.52
CA PRO A 430 -9.21 6.65 -35.32
C PRO A 430 -10.40 5.71 -35.49
N SER A 431 -10.14 4.40 -35.57
CA SER A 431 -11.21 3.40 -35.52
C SER A 431 -12.08 3.60 -34.28
N GLY A 432 -13.41 3.60 -34.44
CA GLY A 432 -14.34 3.94 -33.37
C GLY A 432 -14.91 5.35 -33.52
N SER A 433 -14.60 6.27 -32.61
CA SER A 433 -15.12 7.65 -32.67
C SER A 433 -14.11 8.71 -32.23
N LYS A 434 -14.27 9.92 -32.78
CA LYS A 434 -13.54 11.13 -32.38
C LYS A 434 -14.56 12.20 -32.00
N LYS A 435 -14.28 12.90 -30.90
CA LYS A 435 -15.01 14.10 -30.51
C LYS A 435 -14.17 15.33 -30.83
N ILE A 436 -14.81 16.34 -31.42
CA ILE A 436 -14.30 17.70 -31.62
C ILE A 436 -15.18 18.61 -30.77
N ILE A 437 -14.56 19.57 -30.08
CA ILE A 437 -15.30 20.52 -29.23
C ILE A 437 -14.88 21.93 -29.60
N TYR A 438 -15.84 22.78 -29.95
CA TYR A 438 -15.64 24.22 -29.97
C TYR A 438 -16.61 24.92 -29.03
N SER A 439 -16.21 26.05 -28.50
CA SER A 439 -16.90 26.73 -27.41
C SER A 439 -16.97 28.22 -27.69
N LEU A 440 -17.92 28.89 -27.04
CA LEU A 440 -17.83 30.34 -26.90
C LEU A 440 -16.60 30.68 -26.06
N ASN A 441 -15.83 31.67 -26.48
CA ASN A 441 -14.64 32.15 -25.76
C ASN A 441 -14.98 33.09 -24.58
N VAL A 442 -16.24 33.12 -24.17
CA VAL A 442 -16.76 33.92 -23.06
C VAL A 442 -17.44 33.03 -22.02
N GLU A 443 -17.19 33.35 -20.76
CA GLU A 443 -17.91 32.73 -19.64
C GLU A 443 -19.35 33.25 -19.59
N LEU A 444 -20.32 32.35 -19.46
CA LEU A 444 -21.72 32.70 -19.34
C LEU A 444 -22.17 32.76 -17.88
N SER A 445 -23.07 33.69 -17.59
CA SER A 445 -23.93 33.62 -16.41
C SER A 445 -24.96 32.51 -16.56
N GLN A 446 -25.56 32.07 -15.44
CA GLN A 446 -26.63 31.07 -15.48
C GLN A 446 -27.79 31.50 -16.38
N ALA A 447 -28.21 32.76 -16.31
CA ALA A 447 -29.31 33.28 -17.11
C ALA A 447 -28.99 33.26 -18.62
N GLN A 448 -27.75 33.54 -19.01
CA GLN A 448 -27.31 33.46 -20.40
C GLN A 448 -27.26 32.01 -20.90
N ALA A 449 -26.75 31.09 -20.07
CA ALA A 449 -26.75 29.66 -20.37
C ALA A 449 -28.18 29.11 -20.56
N ASP A 450 -29.10 29.49 -19.68
CA ASP A 450 -30.52 29.13 -19.77
C ASP A 450 -31.16 29.68 -21.04
N ALA A 451 -30.91 30.97 -21.34
CA ALA A 451 -31.41 31.60 -22.55
C ALA A 451 -30.92 30.91 -23.83
N LEU A 452 -29.66 30.47 -23.87
CA LEU A 452 -29.08 29.78 -25.03
C LEU A 452 -29.82 28.46 -25.32
N ILE A 453 -30.10 27.67 -24.28
CA ILE A 453 -30.87 26.42 -24.41
C ILE A 453 -32.32 26.71 -24.82
N THR A 454 -32.99 27.63 -24.13
CA THR A 454 -34.41 27.94 -24.40
C THR A 454 -34.62 28.58 -25.77
N SER A 455 -33.60 29.24 -26.34
CA SER A 455 -33.64 29.79 -27.70
C SER A 455 -33.66 28.73 -28.80
N ASN A 456 -33.49 27.46 -28.46
CA ASN A 456 -33.40 26.34 -29.39
C ASN A 456 -32.31 26.54 -30.46
N VAL A 457 -31.14 27.02 -30.05
CA VAL A 457 -30.04 27.36 -30.98
C VAL A 457 -29.69 26.22 -31.95
N MET A 458 -29.83 24.96 -31.52
CA MET A 458 -29.56 23.80 -32.36
C MET A 458 -30.46 23.73 -33.60
N SER A 459 -31.70 24.21 -33.56
CA SER A 459 -32.59 24.20 -34.73
C SER A 459 -32.20 25.24 -35.80
N PHE A 460 -31.27 26.14 -35.49
CA PHE A 460 -30.80 27.16 -36.44
C PHE A 460 -29.58 26.72 -37.24
N TYR A 461 -28.99 25.55 -36.94
CA TYR A 461 -27.96 24.98 -37.80
C TYR A 461 -28.60 24.46 -39.09
N VAL A 462 -28.12 24.98 -40.22
CA VAL A 462 -28.68 24.71 -41.56
C VAL A 462 -28.46 23.26 -41.98
N ALA A 463 -27.35 22.65 -41.56
CA ALA A 463 -27.00 21.27 -41.86
C ALA A 463 -26.35 20.57 -40.66
N PRO A 464 -26.30 19.22 -40.67
CA PRO A 464 -25.36 18.48 -39.82
C PRO A 464 -23.91 18.92 -40.06
N PRO A 465 -22.96 18.53 -39.19
CA PRO A 465 -21.54 18.75 -39.46
C PRO A 465 -21.19 18.24 -40.86
N VAL A 466 -20.66 19.12 -41.70
CA VAL A 466 -20.35 18.80 -43.08
C VAL A 466 -18.99 18.10 -43.08
N VAL A 467 -18.98 16.83 -43.49
CA VAL A 467 -17.76 16.00 -43.50
C VAL A 467 -17.27 15.90 -44.94
N LEU A 468 -16.00 16.23 -45.18
CA LEU A 468 -15.36 16.20 -46.49
C LEU A 468 -14.07 15.37 -46.42
N SER A 469 -13.60 14.88 -47.57
CA SER A 469 -12.27 14.27 -47.65
C SER A 469 -11.19 15.31 -47.37
N ASN A 470 -10.04 14.88 -46.86
CA ASN A 470 -8.94 15.80 -46.59
C ASN A 470 -8.45 16.55 -47.85
N SER A 471 -8.62 15.95 -49.03
CA SER A 471 -8.26 16.56 -50.32
C SER A 471 -9.30 17.53 -50.88
N ALA A 472 -10.48 17.66 -50.26
CA ALA A 472 -11.53 18.53 -50.77
C ALA A 472 -11.09 20.00 -50.81
N ASP A 473 -11.30 20.65 -51.95
CA ASP A 473 -11.08 22.09 -52.11
C ASP A 473 -12.31 22.85 -51.65
N VAL A 474 -12.15 23.60 -50.56
CA VAL A 474 -13.21 24.38 -49.92
C VAL A 474 -13.15 25.86 -50.30
N SER A 475 -12.22 26.26 -51.18
CA SER A 475 -12.09 27.65 -51.63
C SER A 475 -13.29 28.10 -52.47
N SER A 476 -14.01 27.16 -53.10
CA SER A 476 -15.20 27.42 -53.91
C SER A 476 -16.47 27.69 -53.11
N ILE A 477 -16.43 27.59 -51.77
CA ILE A 477 -17.59 27.80 -50.89
C ILE A 477 -18.02 29.28 -50.96
N ALA A 478 -18.85 29.58 -51.95
CA ALA A 478 -19.39 30.89 -52.25
C ALA A 478 -20.64 31.15 -51.40
N LEU A 479 -20.42 31.47 -50.12
CA LEU A 479 -21.50 31.70 -49.17
C LEU A 479 -22.27 33.03 -49.35
N SER A 480 -21.92 33.84 -50.36
CA SER A 480 -22.61 35.10 -50.67
C SER A 480 -24.11 34.92 -50.97
N SER A 481 -24.57 33.69 -51.23
CA SER A 481 -25.99 33.35 -51.44
C SER A 481 -26.76 33.06 -50.14
N LEU A 482 -26.08 32.70 -49.04
CA LEU A 482 -26.70 32.27 -47.78
C LEU A 482 -27.37 33.43 -47.01
N LEU A 483 -26.95 34.67 -47.29
CA LEU A 483 -27.54 35.89 -46.72
C LEU A 483 -28.80 36.38 -47.44
N ASN A 484 -29.17 35.78 -48.58
CA ASN A 484 -30.48 36.00 -49.21
C ASN A 484 -31.47 34.92 -48.74
N PHE A 485 -31.95 35.04 -47.49
CA PHE A 485 -33.03 34.19 -46.97
C PHE A 485 -34.30 34.21 -47.86
N THR A 486 -34.47 35.25 -48.67
CA THR A 486 -35.52 35.38 -49.69
C THR A 486 -35.40 34.36 -50.82
N SER A 487 -34.20 33.90 -51.19
CA SER A 487 -34.03 32.84 -52.19
C SER A 487 -34.16 31.43 -51.60
N LEU A 488 -33.89 31.22 -50.31
CA LEU A 488 -34.05 29.91 -49.67
C LEU A 488 -35.52 29.46 -49.62
N LEU A 489 -36.45 30.40 -49.46
CA LEU A 489 -37.89 30.14 -49.54
C LEU A 489 -38.36 29.72 -50.95
N SER A 490 -37.58 29.99 -51.99
CA SER A 490 -37.89 29.62 -53.38
C SER A 490 -37.40 28.23 -53.78
N VAL A 491 -36.56 27.59 -52.94
CA VAL A 491 -35.96 26.27 -53.18
C VAL A 491 -36.62 25.17 -52.32
N LEU A 492 -37.50 25.54 -51.38
CA LEU A 492 -38.34 24.55 -50.70
C LEU A 492 -39.22 23.83 -51.73
N PRO A 493 -39.34 22.49 -51.68
CA PRO A 493 -40.28 21.78 -52.54
C PRO A 493 -41.67 22.38 -52.31
N PRO A 494 -42.49 22.52 -53.37
CA PRO A 494 -43.84 23.06 -53.24
C PRO A 494 -44.53 22.27 -52.13
N ILE A 495 -45.00 22.99 -51.11
CA ILE A 495 -45.83 22.42 -50.05
C ILE A 495 -46.93 21.63 -50.75
N GLU A 496 -46.96 20.31 -50.58
CA GLU A 496 -48.08 19.52 -51.09
C GLU A 496 -49.32 19.99 -50.35
N TRP A 497 -50.12 20.79 -51.06
CA TRP A 497 -51.34 21.38 -50.57
C TRP A 497 -52.39 20.29 -50.39
N ASN A 498 -52.33 19.57 -49.28
CA ASN A 498 -53.49 18.80 -48.83
C ASN A 498 -54.50 19.77 -48.18
N THR A 499 -55.77 19.36 -48.14
CA THR A 499 -56.90 20.18 -47.66
C THR A 499 -56.71 20.67 -46.22
N THR A 500 -56.03 19.91 -45.36
CA THR A 500 -55.66 20.33 -43.99
C THR A 500 -54.58 21.41 -43.97
N THR A 501 -53.57 21.34 -44.84
CA THR A 501 -52.50 22.36 -44.90
C THR A 501 -53.03 23.69 -45.45
N ILE A 502 -53.91 23.65 -46.46
CA ILE A 502 -54.63 24.84 -46.95
C ILE A 502 -55.47 25.44 -45.82
N ALA A 503 -56.22 24.62 -45.09
CA ALA A 503 -57.05 25.12 -44.00
C ALA A 503 -56.24 25.82 -42.90
N ILE A 504 -55.07 25.27 -42.52
CA ILE A 504 -54.21 25.88 -41.50
C ILE A 504 -53.61 27.21 -41.99
N VAL A 505 -53.13 27.28 -43.23
CA VAL A 505 -52.57 28.52 -43.79
C VAL A 505 -53.64 29.60 -43.97
N VAL A 506 -54.84 29.21 -44.42
CA VAL A 506 -56.00 30.11 -44.54
C VAL A 506 -56.43 30.61 -43.16
N ILE A 507 -56.52 29.75 -42.15
CA ILE A 507 -56.83 30.14 -40.76
C ILE A 507 -55.76 31.09 -40.21
N ALA A 508 -54.47 30.79 -40.39
CA ALA A 508 -53.38 31.64 -39.93
C ALA A 508 -53.39 33.02 -40.61
N PHE A 509 -53.67 33.06 -41.92
CA PHE A 509 -53.80 34.30 -42.68
C PHE A 509 -55.00 35.15 -42.22
N PHE A 510 -56.17 34.52 -42.00
CA PHE A 510 -57.34 35.21 -41.45
C PHE A 510 -57.12 35.68 -40.01
N LEU A 511 -56.39 34.91 -39.20
CA LEU A 511 -56.08 35.27 -37.82
C LEU A 511 -55.11 36.46 -37.77
N LEU A 512 -54.16 36.54 -38.70
CA LEU A 512 -53.25 37.67 -38.85
C LEU A 512 -53.98 38.93 -39.37
N LEU A 513 -54.89 38.79 -40.33
CA LEU A 513 -55.78 39.87 -40.77
C LEU A 513 -56.69 40.36 -39.64
N PHE A 514 -57.19 39.45 -38.80
CA PHE A 514 -58.02 39.79 -37.65
C PHE A 514 -57.23 40.55 -36.57
N ILE A 515 -55.98 40.16 -36.30
CA ILE A 515 -55.09 40.90 -35.40
C ILE A 515 -54.78 42.30 -35.95
N MET A 516 -54.51 42.41 -37.24
CA MET A 516 -54.29 43.70 -37.91
C MET A 516 -55.54 44.60 -37.84
N PHE A 517 -56.73 44.03 -38.02
CA PHE A 517 -58.00 44.75 -37.88
C PHE A 517 -58.23 45.23 -36.43
N LEU A 518 -57.98 44.38 -35.44
CA LEU A 518 -58.06 44.76 -34.02
C LEU A 518 -57.11 45.91 -33.68
N LEU A 519 -55.86 45.86 -34.15
CA LEU A 519 -54.90 46.95 -33.98
C LEU A 519 -55.39 48.24 -34.63
N LEU A 520 -55.96 48.17 -35.83
CA LEU A 520 -56.55 49.33 -36.51
C LEU A 520 -57.71 49.92 -35.69
N VAL A 521 -58.60 49.09 -35.15
CA VAL A 521 -59.72 49.54 -34.30
C VAL A 521 -59.19 50.23 -33.04
N VAL A 522 -58.16 49.67 -32.38
CA VAL A 522 -57.53 50.28 -31.21
C VAL A 522 -56.91 51.64 -31.54
N VAL A 523 -56.25 51.78 -32.70
CA VAL A 523 -55.70 53.06 -33.16
C VAL A 523 -56.81 54.07 -33.42
N VAL A 524 -57.86 53.68 -34.14
CA VAL A 524 -59.01 54.56 -34.42
C VAL A 524 -59.71 54.99 -33.12
N PHE A 525 -59.90 54.07 -32.17
CA PHE A 525 -60.46 54.40 -30.86
C PHE A 525 -59.56 55.33 -30.04
N SER A 526 -58.24 55.10 -30.10
CA SER A 526 -57.25 55.95 -29.40
C SER A 526 -57.24 57.36 -29.98
N VAL A 527 -57.32 57.50 -31.30
CA VAL A 527 -57.44 58.80 -32.00
C VAL A 527 -58.77 59.47 -31.65
N TYR A 528 -59.89 58.76 -31.74
CA TYR A 528 -61.22 59.27 -31.38
C TYR A 528 -61.27 59.74 -29.92
N PHE A 529 -60.74 58.96 -28.99
CA PHE A 529 -60.68 59.31 -27.57
C PHE A 529 -59.77 60.53 -27.31
N PHE A 530 -58.64 60.62 -28.03
CA PHE A 530 -57.76 61.78 -27.97
C PHE A 530 -58.47 63.06 -28.41
N PHE A 531 -59.24 63.03 -29.50
CA PHE A 531 -59.99 64.20 -29.99
C PHE A 531 -61.16 64.58 -29.09
N ILE A 532 -61.90 63.62 -28.52
CA ILE A 532 -62.99 63.91 -27.57
C ILE A 532 -62.44 64.49 -26.26
N LYS A 533 -61.33 63.95 -25.75
CA LYS A 533 -60.70 64.45 -24.52
C LYS A 533 -60.11 65.86 -24.72
N LYS A 534 -59.65 66.19 -25.94
CA LYS A 534 -59.18 67.54 -26.28
C LYS A 534 -60.33 68.56 -26.38
N LYS A 535 -61.52 68.15 -26.84
CA LYS A 535 -62.70 69.03 -26.93
C LYS A 535 -63.28 69.42 -25.56
N LYS A 536 -63.11 68.58 -24.53
CA LYS A 536 -63.54 68.86 -23.14
C LYS A 536 -62.59 69.76 -22.32
N ARG A 537 -61.45 70.19 -22.88
CA ARG A 537 -60.52 71.14 -22.24
C ARG A 537 -60.64 72.58 -22.78
N TRP A 538 -61.55 72.81 -23.73
CA TRP A 538 -61.78 74.11 -24.40
C TRP A 538 -63.25 74.58 -24.30
N GLN A 539 -63.98 74.02 -23.32
CA GLN A 539 -65.15 74.59 -22.67
C GLN A 539 -64.86 74.55 -21.17
#